data_AF-A0A0J8C8J9-F1
#
_entry.id   AF-A0A0J8C8J9-F1
#
_cell.length_a   1.000
_cell.length_b   1.000
_cell.length_c   1.000
_cell.angle_alpha   90.00
_cell.angle_beta   90.00
_cell.angle_gamma   90.00
#
_symmetry.space_group_name_H-M   'P 1'
#
loop_
_entity.id
_entity.type
_entity.pdbx_description
1 polymer ?
#
loop_
_entity_poly.entity_id
_entity_poly.type
_entity_poly.pdbx_seq_one_letter_code
_entity_poly.pdbx_strand_id
1 'polypeptide(L)'
;MSLRIFDTSRRFGSAFVLGVGRLATLAGGAAAGAGLFTDQATVPALVTTIAAGVGGTFLSPRLITAHPKKRPIATVIYLTPHSFLSSILVAELVATSTEARLIEGGALVLWTVGVWWLRPAALGKRVAKWPDPPTPDSDANADDEVEDEDAEASDEVAVVEKIPSDPAAAWWHLKAAKEGGVAPDTEIVAIRQIEDGRRVAAVIASKVHGEPVPNIELRRLSALMNIPVGLLAIEDIPGYGAGVQMLLIGPQPEATQADDDVWNEIARTALPGVQLVEVNEYDLSEELNR
;
A
#
# COMPACT_ATOMS: atom_id res chain seq x y z
N MET A 1 19.29 -15.04 25.88
CA MET A 1 18.96 -13.61 26.04
C MET A 1 19.66 -12.81 24.93
N SER A 2 19.24 -12.93 23.67
CA SER A 2 19.83 -12.17 22.54
C SER A 2 19.01 -12.33 21.24
N LEU A 3 17.72 -11.95 21.23
CA LEU A 3 16.85 -12.03 20.04
C LEU A 3 15.81 -10.89 19.91
N ARG A 4 15.94 -9.79 20.68
CA ARG A 4 14.99 -8.65 20.66
C ARG A 4 15.47 -7.40 19.89
N ILE A 5 16.54 -7.49 19.08
CA ILE A 5 17.13 -6.30 18.43
C ILE A 5 16.70 -6.14 16.96
N PHE A 6 16.20 -7.18 16.30
CA PHE A 6 15.92 -7.13 14.85
C PHE A 6 14.54 -6.59 14.47
N ASP A 7 13.58 -6.48 15.40
CA ASP A 7 12.21 -6.06 15.07
C ASP A 7 12.03 -4.53 15.12
N THR A 8 12.86 -3.84 15.91
CA THR A 8 12.81 -2.37 16.05
C THR A 8 13.30 -1.67 14.77
N SER A 9 14.25 -2.25 14.04
CA SER A 9 14.85 -1.63 12.86
C SER A 9 13.88 -1.50 11.67
N ARG A 10 12.92 -2.42 11.51
CA ARG A 10 11.90 -2.34 10.44
C ARG A 10 10.83 -1.28 10.70
N ARG A 11 10.42 -1.07 11.95
CA ARG A 11 9.47 0.00 12.32
C ARG A 11 10.08 1.40 12.23
N PHE A 12 11.37 1.54 12.56
CA PHE A 12 12.08 2.81 12.38
C PHE A 12 12.24 3.17 10.90
N GLY A 13 12.52 2.19 10.02
CA GLY A 13 12.70 2.44 8.59
C GLY A 13 11.46 3.00 7.90
N SER A 14 10.25 2.54 8.23
CA SER A 14 9.01 3.03 7.61
C SER A 14 8.60 4.42 8.10
N ALA A 15 8.73 4.70 9.40
CA ALA A 15 8.47 6.01 9.98
C ALA A 15 9.48 7.06 9.49
N PHE A 16 10.75 6.69 9.35
CA PHE A 16 11.80 7.56 8.85
C PHE A 16 11.57 7.92 7.37
N VAL A 17 11.25 6.93 6.51
CA VAL A 17 10.95 7.17 5.09
C VAL A 17 9.69 8.00 4.87
N LEU A 18 8.68 7.87 5.75
CA LEU A 18 7.48 8.73 5.76
C LEU A 18 7.79 10.16 6.24
N GLY A 19 8.75 10.33 7.15
CA GLY A 19 9.20 11.64 7.65
C GLY A 19 10.04 12.42 6.64
N VAL A 20 10.92 11.76 5.89
CA VAL A 20 11.83 12.40 4.93
C VAL A 20 11.09 13.19 3.85
N GLY A 21 10.00 12.63 3.30
CA GLY A 21 9.20 13.34 2.29
C GLY A 21 8.56 14.62 2.82
N ARG A 22 8.06 14.60 4.06
CA ARG A 22 7.46 15.77 4.71
C ARG A 22 8.48 16.83 5.07
N LEU A 23 9.63 16.40 5.59
CA LEU A 23 10.75 17.31 5.87
C LEU A 23 11.25 17.96 4.59
N ALA A 24 11.34 17.22 3.49
CA ALA A 24 11.72 17.78 2.20
C ALA A 24 10.69 18.80 1.68
N THR A 25 9.38 18.54 1.82
CA THR A 25 8.34 19.53 1.46
C THR A 25 8.42 20.78 2.33
N LEU A 26 8.61 20.64 3.65
CA LEU A 26 8.75 21.78 4.56
C LEU A 26 10.02 22.58 4.27
N ALA A 27 11.14 21.90 4.05
CA ALA A 27 12.41 22.55 3.71
C ALA A 27 12.32 23.27 2.36
N GLY A 28 11.72 22.65 1.34
CA GLY A 28 11.50 23.27 0.04
C GLY A 28 10.55 24.46 0.11
N GLY A 29 9.44 24.35 0.85
CA GLY A 29 8.49 25.44 1.07
C GLY A 29 9.11 26.59 1.86
N ALA A 30 9.92 26.31 2.89
CA ALA A 30 10.63 27.33 3.66
C ALA A 30 11.71 28.03 2.82
N ALA A 31 12.48 27.29 2.03
CA ALA A 31 13.50 27.85 1.15
C ALA A 31 12.88 28.75 0.07
N ALA A 32 11.77 28.32 -0.55
CA ALA A 32 11.03 29.14 -1.50
C ALA A 32 10.37 30.36 -0.82
N GLY A 33 9.82 30.19 0.38
CA GLY A 33 9.24 31.29 1.15
C GLY A 33 10.28 32.34 1.57
N ALA A 34 11.54 31.95 1.79
CA ALA A 34 12.63 32.89 2.04
C ALA A 34 12.95 33.78 0.82
N GLY A 35 12.71 33.28 -0.39
CA GLY A 35 12.82 34.04 -1.64
C GLY A 35 11.95 35.30 -1.65
N LEU A 36 10.71 35.19 -1.15
CA LEU A 36 9.77 36.31 -1.06
C LEU A 36 10.30 37.53 -0.28
N PHE A 37 11.26 37.32 0.61
CA PHE A 37 11.91 38.36 1.41
C PHE A 37 13.33 38.68 0.93
N THR A 38 13.99 37.75 0.23
CA THR A 38 15.39 37.88 -0.19
C THR A 38 15.64 37.25 -1.55
N ASP A 39 15.98 38.08 -2.54
CA ASP A 39 16.27 37.62 -3.91
C ASP A 39 17.49 36.67 -3.98
N GLN A 40 18.35 36.68 -2.95
CA GLN A 40 19.53 35.81 -2.87
C GLN A 40 19.18 34.32 -2.68
N ALA A 41 18.01 34.00 -2.13
CA ALA A 41 17.61 32.62 -1.84
C ALA A 41 16.94 31.92 -3.03
N THR A 42 16.37 32.68 -3.97
CA THR A 42 15.54 32.19 -5.08
C THR A 42 16.32 31.31 -6.06
N VAL A 43 17.50 31.76 -6.49
CA VAL A 43 18.34 31.01 -7.45
C VAL A 43 18.85 29.68 -6.86
N PRO A 44 19.43 29.63 -5.64
CA PRO A 44 19.78 28.37 -4.99
C PRO A 44 18.58 27.43 -4.79
N ALA A 45 17.41 27.96 -4.43
CA ALA A 45 16.19 27.18 -4.26
C ALA A 45 15.74 26.56 -5.59
N LEU A 46 15.83 27.31 -6.70
CA LEU A 46 15.48 26.83 -8.03
C LEU A 46 16.41 25.69 -8.48
N VAL A 47 17.73 25.89 -8.35
CA VAL A 47 18.72 24.86 -8.70
C VAL A 47 18.52 23.60 -7.87
N THR A 48 18.29 23.75 -6.56
CA THR A 48 18.05 22.63 -5.65
C THR A 48 16.76 21.89 -5.99
N THR A 49 15.70 22.62 -6.36
CA THR A 49 14.40 22.04 -6.75
C THR A 49 14.52 21.21 -8.02
N ILE A 50 15.20 21.73 -9.04
CA ILE A 50 15.45 21.03 -10.31
C ILE A 50 16.33 19.80 -10.05
N ALA A 51 17.43 19.95 -9.32
CA ALA A 51 18.33 18.85 -8.99
C ALA A 51 17.61 17.74 -8.21
N ALA A 52 16.77 18.10 -7.23
CA ALA A 52 15.97 17.14 -6.46
C ALA A 52 14.92 16.43 -7.33
N GLY A 53 14.26 17.15 -8.25
CA GLY A 53 13.27 16.56 -9.15
C GLY A 53 13.90 15.60 -10.16
N VAL A 54 14.94 16.04 -10.87
CA VAL A 54 15.67 15.23 -11.85
C VAL A 54 16.39 14.07 -11.14
N GLY A 55 17.19 14.35 -10.12
CA GLY A 55 17.91 13.34 -9.36
C GLY A 55 16.96 12.33 -8.72
N GLY A 56 15.87 12.78 -8.09
CA GLY A 56 14.87 11.89 -7.52
C GLY A 56 14.17 11.00 -8.55
N THR A 57 13.98 11.48 -9.78
CA THR A 57 13.35 10.70 -10.86
C THR A 57 14.31 9.64 -11.41
N PHE A 58 15.54 10.04 -11.74
CA PHE A 58 16.51 9.18 -12.43
C PHE A 58 17.34 8.30 -11.50
N LEU A 59 17.45 8.63 -10.22
CA LEU A 59 18.16 7.81 -9.24
C LEU A 59 17.23 6.93 -8.41
N SER A 60 15.91 7.06 -8.54
CA SER A 60 14.94 6.22 -7.81
C SER A 60 14.89 4.82 -8.42
N PRO A 61 15.36 3.77 -7.72
CA PRO A 61 15.38 2.41 -8.27
C PRO A 61 13.98 1.95 -8.65
N ARG A 62 12.95 2.37 -7.90
CA ARG A 62 11.56 1.99 -8.13
C ARG A 62 10.94 2.59 -9.39
N LEU A 63 11.41 3.76 -9.83
CA LEU A 63 10.95 4.36 -11.10
C LEU A 63 11.68 3.73 -12.29
N ILE A 64 12.95 3.37 -12.10
CA ILE A 64 13.78 2.71 -13.12
C ILE A 64 13.26 1.30 -13.40
N THR A 65 12.91 0.55 -12.35
CA THR A 65 12.39 -0.83 -12.47
C THR A 65 10.89 -0.92 -12.72
N ALA A 66 10.19 0.22 -12.89
CA ALA A 66 8.77 0.22 -13.19
C ALA A 66 8.48 -0.32 -14.60
N HIS A 67 7.34 -0.97 -14.77
CA HIS A 67 6.89 -1.47 -16.07
C HIS A 67 6.89 -0.35 -17.14
N PRO A 68 7.36 -0.60 -18.38
CA PRO A 68 7.55 0.43 -19.40
C PRO A 68 6.29 1.25 -19.69
N LYS A 69 5.11 0.63 -19.68
CA LYS A 69 3.82 1.33 -19.87
C LYS A 69 3.45 2.28 -18.71
N LYS A 70 3.93 2.01 -17.48
CA LYS A 70 3.57 2.76 -16.26
C LYS A 70 4.64 3.79 -15.88
N ARG A 71 5.88 3.55 -16.30
CA ARG A 71 7.03 4.44 -16.08
C ARG A 71 6.77 5.91 -16.47
N PRO A 72 6.20 6.26 -17.64
CA PRO A 72 5.96 7.67 -17.98
C PRO A 72 4.94 8.32 -17.04
N ILE A 73 3.87 7.61 -16.68
CA ILE A 73 2.84 8.13 -15.76
C ILE A 73 3.43 8.37 -14.37
N ALA A 74 4.17 7.39 -13.83
CA ALA A 74 4.83 7.52 -12.54
C ALA A 74 5.87 8.65 -12.53
N THR A 75 6.59 8.83 -13.65
CA THR A 75 7.57 9.91 -13.84
C THR A 75 6.90 11.27 -13.86
N VAL A 76 5.80 11.43 -14.60
CA VAL A 76 5.03 12.70 -14.65
C VAL A 76 4.53 13.06 -13.25
N ILE A 77 3.87 12.14 -12.55
CA ILE A 77 3.37 12.36 -11.18
C ILE A 77 4.50 12.76 -10.23
N TYR A 78 5.68 12.17 -10.40
CA TYR A 78 6.84 12.47 -9.57
C TYR A 78 7.44 13.85 -9.87
N LEU A 79 7.50 14.26 -11.14
CA LEU A 79 8.08 15.55 -11.56
C LEU A 79 7.14 16.75 -11.38
N THR A 80 5.82 16.55 -11.45
CA THR A 80 4.81 17.64 -11.37
C THR A 80 5.07 18.64 -10.23
N PRO A 81 5.33 18.21 -8.97
CA PRO A 81 5.54 19.15 -7.86
C PRO A 81 6.78 20.02 -8.06
N HIS A 82 7.84 19.45 -8.62
CA HIS A 82 9.10 20.14 -8.88
C HIS A 82 8.97 21.13 -10.03
N SER A 83 8.28 20.75 -11.10
CA SER A 83 7.99 21.64 -12.23
C SER A 83 7.16 22.84 -11.77
N PHE A 84 6.13 22.60 -10.95
CA PHE A 84 5.28 23.68 -10.44
C PHE A 84 6.05 24.61 -9.48
N LEU A 85 6.82 24.07 -8.54
CA LEU A 85 7.64 24.90 -7.65
C LEU A 85 8.69 25.70 -8.43
N SER A 86 9.31 25.10 -9.44
CA SER A 86 10.26 25.80 -10.31
C SER A 86 9.59 26.95 -11.07
N SER A 87 8.34 26.77 -11.52
CA SER A 87 7.60 27.86 -12.16
C SER A 87 7.28 29.01 -11.21
N ILE A 88 6.96 28.74 -9.93
CA ILE A 88 6.78 29.79 -8.91
C ILE A 88 8.08 30.56 -8.71
N LEU A 89 9.21 29.85 -8.54
CA LEU A 89 10.51 30.48 -8.34
C LEU A 89 10.99 31.28 -9.56
N VAL A 90 10.65 30.86 -10.78
CA VAL A 90 10.93 31.62 -12.01
C VAL A 90 10.04 32.87 -12.08
N ALA A 91 8.77 32.78 -11.67
CA ALA A 91 7.89 33.94 -11.59
C ALA A 91 8.45 34.99 -10.61
N GLU A 92 8.94 34.54 -9.45
CA GLU A 92 9.54 35.38 -8.41
C GLU A 92 10.75 36.18 -8.93
N LEU A 93 11.56 35.59 -9.83
CA LEU A 93 12.69 36.29 -10.45
C LEU A 93 12.26 37.44 -11.39
N VAL A 94 11.01 37.42 -11.88
CA VAL A 94 10.46 38.42 -12.82
C VAL A 94 9.53 39.40 -12.10
N ALA A 95 8.94 39.01 -10.97
CA ALA A 95 8.01 39.82 -10.21
C ALA A 95 8.71 40.93 -9.41
N THR A 96 8.54 42.18 -9.86
CA THR A 96 9.08 43.37 -9.19
C THR A 96 8.08 44.08 -8.28
N SER A 97 6.78 43.75 -8.35
CA SER A 97 5.73 44.42 -7.58
C SER A 97 5.36 43.68 -6.30
N THR A 98 4.98 44.43 -5.26
CA THR A 98 4.52 43.90 -3.97
C THR A 98 3.27 43.03 -4.11
N GLU A 99 2.35 43.41 -5.00
CA GLU A 99 1.13 42.64 -5.26
C GLU A 99 1.43 41.28 -5.89
N ALA A 100 2.40 41.22 -6.82
CA ALA A 100 2.84 39.96 -7.42
C ALA A 100 3.44 39.03 -6.37
N ARG A 101 4.24 39.55 -5.43
CA ARG A 101 4.81 38.77 -4.32
C ARG A 101 3.73 38.18 -3.39
N LEU A 102 2.61 38.87 -3.18
CA LEU A 102 1.49 38.32 -2.40
C LEU A 102 0.81 37.15 -3.13
N ILE A 103 0.62 37.28 -4.44
CA ILE A 103 0.06 36.20 -5.29
C ILE A 103 0.99 35.00 -5.28
N GLU A 104 2.30 35.20 -5.40
CA GLU A 104 3.32 34.15 -5.33
C GLU A 104 3.34 33.45 -3.97
N GLY A 105 3.28 34.22 -2.87
CA GLY A 105 3.15 33.66 -1.53
C GLY A 105 1.89 32.80 -1.37
N GLY A 106 0.76 33.26 -1.92
CA GLY A 106 -0.48 32.47 -1.97
C GLY A 106 -0.34 31.18 -2.78
N ALA A 107 0.27 31.25 -3.95
CA ALA A 107 0.55 30.08 -4.79
C ALA A 107 1.48 29.07 -4.10
N LEU A 108 2.48 29.55 -3.36
CA LEU A 108 3.41 28.72 -2.59
C LEU A 108 2.70 27.99 -1.44
N VAL A 109 1.85 28.69 -0.68
CA VAL A 109 1.05 28.09 0.40
C VAL A 109 0.11 27.03 -0.18
N LEU A 110 -0.59 27.35 -1.27
CA LEU A 110 -1.49 26.41 -1.94
C LEU A 110 -0.73 25.17 -2.45
N TRP A 111 0.43 25.36 -3.07
CA TRP A 111 1.31 24.28 -3.51
C TRP A 111 1.76 23.40 -2.34
N THR A 112 2.18 24.01 -1.23
CA THR A 112 2.68 23.30 -0.05
C THR A 112 1.58 22.43 0.55
N VAL A 113 0.38 22.98 0.73
CA VAL A 113 -0.78 22.25 1.22
C VAL A 113 -1.19 21.13 0.25
N GLY A 114 -1.20 21.44 -1.06
CA GLY A 114 -1.54 20.48 -2.10
C GLY A 114 -0.60 19.28 -2.13
N VAL A 115 0.72 19.52 -2.14
CA VAL A 115 1.74 18.45 -2.12
C VAL A 115 1.69 17.65 -0.82
N TRP A 116 1.47 18.33 0.31
CA TRP A 116 1.34 17.70 1.62
C TRP A 116 0.16 16.71 1.67
N TRP A 117 -0.98 17.11 1.11
CA TRP A 117 -2.20 16.29 1.08
C TRP A 117 -2.13 15.18 0.03
N LEU A 118 -1.76 15.51 -1.21
CA LEU A 118 -1.78 14.58 -2.35
C LEU A 118 -0.69 13.51 -2.24
N ARG A 119 0.46 13.82 -1.62
CA ARG A 119 1.63 12.94 -1.51
C ARG A 119 2.06 12.33 -2.86
N PRO A 120 2.43 13.16 -3.84
CA PRO A 120 2.73 12.74 -5.22
C PRO A 120 3.77 11.61 -5.29
N ALA A 121 4.81 11.63 -4.47
CA ALA A 121 5.80 10.55 -4.42
C ALA A 121 5.22 9.20 -3.97
N ALA A 122 4.24 9.21 -3.06
CA ALA A 122 3.55 7.99 -2.65
C ALA A 122 2.59 7.50 -3.73
N LEU A 123 1.91 8.41 -4.44
CA LEU A 123 1.04 8.08 -5.58
C LEU A 123 1.85 7.48 -6.74
N GLY A 124 2.95 8.10 -7.15
CA GLY A 124 3.81 7.57 -8.22
C GLY A 124 4.33 6.16 -7.91
N LYS A 125 4.70 5.90 -6.64
CA LYS A 125 5.10 4.56 -6.17
C LYS A 125 3.94 3.55 -6.21
N ARG A 126 2.70 3.97 -5.95
CA ARG A 126 1.52 3.10 -6.05
C ARG A 126 1.22 2.75 -7.50
N VAL A 127 1.25 3.74 -8.40
CA VAL A 127 1.05 3.54 -9.84
C VAL A 127 2.11 2.58 -10.40
N ALA A 128 3.37 2.71 -9.97
CA ALA A 128 4.43 1.79 -10.36
C ALA A 128 4.21 0.34 -9.88
N LYS A 129 3.44 0.13 -8.80
CA LYS A 129 3.12 -1.20 -8.23
C LYS A 129 1.74 -1.73 -8.67
N TRP A 130 0.96 -0.97 -9.42
CA TRP A 130 -0.38 -1.39 -9.83
C TRP A 130 -0.27 -2.70 -10.63
N PRO A 131 -1.05 -3.76 -10.34
CA PRO A 131 -1.05 -5.00 -11.15
C PRO A 131 -1.44 -4.69 -12.59
N ASP A 132 -0.86 -5.33 -13.59
CA ASP A 132 -1.41 -5.15 -14.95
C ASP A 132 -2.84 -5.70 -14.99
N PRO A 133 -3.78 -5.00 -15.65
CA PRO A 133 -5.09 -5.58 -15.89
C PRO A 133 -4.89 -6.89 -16.66
N PRO A 134 -5.64 -7.96 -16.37
CA PRO A 134 -5.56 -9.19 -17.13
C PRO A 134 -5.81 -8.83 -18.59
N THR A 135 -4.83 -9.06 -19.45
CA THR A 135 -5.02 -8.91 -20.89
C THR A 135 -5.99 -10.00 -21.33
N PRO A 136 -7.19 -9.66 -21.84
CA PRO A 136 -7.91 -10.63 -22.66
C PRO A 136 -7.01 -10.89 -23.87
N ASP A 137 -6.70 -12.16 -24.15
CA ASP A 137 -5.91 -12.62 -25.31
C ASP A 137 -4.40 -12.83 -25.07
N SER A 138 -4.03 -13.69 -24.12
CA SER A 138 -2.69 -14.31 -24.11
C SER A 138 -2.71 -15.84 -23.99
N ASP A 139 -3.80 -16.49 -24.44
CA ASP A 139 -3.86 -17.93 -24.72
C ASP A 139 -3.75 -18.24 -26.23
N ALA A 140 -3.42 -17.24 -27.05
CA ALA A 140 -3.20 -17.43 -28.49
C ALA A 140 -1.97 -16.62 -28.94
N ASN A 141 -0.90 -17.36 -29.29
CA ASN A 141 0.36 -16.91 -29.87
C ASN A 141 1.47 -16.52 -28.87
N ALA A 142 2.26 -17.53 -28.50
CA ALA A 142 3.68 -17.39 -28.18
C ALA A 142 4.43 -18.64 -28.66
N ASP A 143 4.27 -18.96 -29.95
CA ASP A 143 5.38 -19.45 -30.79
C ASP A 143 5.96 -18.20 -31.49
N ASP A 144 7.27 -18.19 -31.75
CA ASP A 144 8.14 -17.11 -32.29
C ASP A 144 8.66 -16.12 -31.22
N GLU A 145 9.95 -15.96 -30.93
CA GLU A 145 11.20 -16.26 -31.65
C GLU A 145 12.34 -16.59 -30.65
N VAL A 146 13.08 -17.64 -30.98
CA VAL A 146 14.39 -17.99 -30.41
C VAL A 146 15.45 -17.57 -31.43
N GLU A 147 16.40 -16.72 -31.04
CA GLU A 147 17.74 -16.64 -31.64
C GLU A 147 18.76 -16.38 -30.51
N ASP A 148 19.43 -17.44 -30.06
CA ASP A 148 20.88 -17.65 -30.24
C ASP A 148 21.44 -18.75 -29.32
N GLU A 149 21.64 -19.91 -29.97
CA GLU A 149 22.71 -20.92 -29.90
C GLU A 149 23.42 -21.33 -28.57
N ASP A 150 23.31 -22.65 -28.34
CA ASP A 150 24.33 -23.60 -27.88
C ASP A 150 24.83 -23.62 -26.43
N ALA A 151 24.20 -24.50 -25.62
CA ALA A 151 24.91 -25.59 -24.95
C ALA A 151 23.92 -26.65 -24.41
N GLU A 152 23.98 -27.85 -24.98
CA GLU A 152 23.36 -29.06 -24.44
C GLU A 152 23.89 -29.39 -23.04
N ALA A 153 22.99 -29.42 -22.05
CA ALA A 153 23.04 -30.38 -20.94
C ALA A 153 21.65 -30.44 -20.31
N SER A 154 21.15 -31.67 -20.18
CA SER A 154 19.94 -32.05 -19.46
C SER A 154 19.76 -31.30 -18.14
N ASP A 155 18.59 -30.68 -17.93
CA ASP A 155 17.92 -30.70 -16.64
C ASP A 155 16.44 -30.33 -16.80
N GLU A 156 15.62 -31.12 -16.12
CA GLU A 156 14.21 -30.93 -15.82
C GLU A 156 13.92 -29.43 -15.57
N VAL A 157 13.14 -28.79 -16.45
CA VAL A 157 12.77 -27.37 -16.30
C VAL A 157 11.82 -27.25 -15.13
N ALA A 158 12.39 -27.17 -13.93
CA ALA A 158 11.71 -26.71 -12.74
C ALA A 158 11.22 -25.29 -13.03
N VAL A 159 9.92 -25.15 -13.26
CA VAL A 159 9.24 -23.86 -13.28
C VAL A 159 9.59 -23.17 -11.95
N VAL A 160 10.50 -22.21 -12.01
CA VAL A 160 10.95 -21.48 -10.82
C VAL A 160 9.77 -20.66 -10.33
N GLU A 161 9.02 -21.23 -9.38
CA GLU A 161 7.87 -20.57 -8.78
C GLU A 161 8.35 -19.24 -8.16
N LYS A 162 7.84 -18.13 -8.69
CA LYS A 162 8.34 -16.80 -8.35
C LYS A 162 7.96 -16.47 -6.91
N ILE A 163 8.94 -16.51 -6.01
CA ILE A 163 8.71 -16.18 -4.59
C ILE A 163 8.19 -14.73 -4.47
N PRO A 164 7.08 -14.51 -3.73
CA PRO A 164 6.55 -13.17 -3.50
C PRO A 164 7.59 -12.22 -2.87
N SER A 165 7.54 -10.94 -3.25
CA SER A 165 8.46 -9.92 -2.71
C SER A 165 8.12 -9.49 -1.27
N ASP A 166 6.88 -9.70 -0.83
CA ASP A 166 6.48 -9.40 0.55
C ASP A 166 6.95 -10.52 1.48
N PRO A 167 7.62 -10.23 2.61
CA PRO A 167 8.20 -11.25 3.48
C PRO A 167 7.16 -12.19 4.10
N ALA A 168 5.94 -11.71 4.37
CA ALA A 168 4.88 -12.56 4.92
C ALA A 168 4.25 -13.44 3.83
N ALA A 169 4.04 -12.90 2.62
CA ALA A 169 3.61 -13.71 1.48
C ALA A 169 4.66 -14.76 1.09
N ALA A 170 5.95 -14.40 1.12
CA ALA A 170 7.06 -15.32 0.90
C ALA A 170 7.10 -16.43 1.96
N TRP A 171 6.92 -16.07 3.24
CA TRP A 171 6.86 -17.05 4.31
C TRP A 171 5.69 -18.01 4.13
N TRP A 172 4.51 -17.48 3.77
CA TRP A 172 3.31 -18.29 3.53
C TRP A 172 3.55 -19.28 2.39
N HIS A 173 4.07 -18.80 1.27
CA HIS A 173 4.43 -19.61 0.11
C HIS A 173 5.38 -20.76 0.48
N LEU A 174 6.45 -20.46 1.22
CA LEU A 174 7.49 -21.44 1.57
C LEU A 174 7.09 -22.42 2.68
N LYS A 175 6.11 -22.07 3.54
CA LYS A 175 5.81 -22.84 4.76
C LYS A 175 4.39 -23.38 4.81
N ALA A 176 3.39 -22.56 4.48
CA ALA A 176 1.98 -22.91 4.60
C ALA A 176 1.41 -23.47 3.29
N ALA A 177 1.74 -22.86 2.15
CA ALA A 177 1.17 -23.14 0.84
C ALA A 177 1.95 -24.12 -0.05
N LYS A 178 3.03 -24.69 0.48
CA LYS A 178 3.73 -25.80 -0.17
C LYS A 178 2.85 -27.05 -0.26
N GLU A 179 3.19 -27.95 -1.17
CA GLU A 179 2.57 -29.27 -1.27
C GLU A 179 2.62 -30.02 0.08
N GLY A 180 1.49 -30.61 0.49
CA GLY A 180 1.31 -31.24 1.81
C GLY A 180 1.30 -30.27 3.00
N GLY A 181 1.30 -28.96 2.73
CA GLY A 181 1.24 -27.89 3.71
C GLY A 181 -0.11 -27.80 4.45
N VAL A 182 -0.30 -26.67 5.12
CA VAL A 182 -1.53 -26.35 5.86
C VAL A 182 -2.59 -25.72 4.97
N ALA A 183 -2.17 -25.04 3.92
CA ALA A 183 -3.04 -24.34 2.99
C ALA A 183 -2.46 -24.46 1.56
N PRO A 184 -2.36 -25.68 1.00
CA PRO A 184 -1.76 -25.90 -0.32
C PRO A 184 -2.46 -25.05 -1.38
N ASP A 185 -1.76 -24.68 -2.44
CA ASP A 185 -2.32 -23.94 -3.58
C ASP A 185 -2.97 -22.60 -3.22
N THR A 186 -2.52 -21.99 -2.12
CA THR A 186 -2.97 -20.65 -1.72
C THR A 186 -1.86 -19.60 -1.80
N GLU A 187 -2.25 -18.34 -1.88
CA GLU A 187 -1.35 -17.20 -1.76
C GLU A 187 -1.93 -16.08 -0.89
N ILE A 188 -1.05 -15.24 -0.33
CA ILE A 188 -1.47 -14.03 0.38
C ILE A 188 -1.48 -12.86 -0.61
N VAL A 189 -2.67 -12.31 -0.84
CA VAL A 189 -2.89 -11.20 -1.79
C VAL A 189 -2.74 -9.84 -1.12
N ALA A 190 -3.18 -9.73 0.13
CA ALA A 190 -3.14 -8.48 0.88
C ALA A 190 -2.92 -8.72 2.38
N ILE A 191 -2.22 -7.79 3.04
CA ILE A 191 -2.02 -7.79 4.48
C ILE A 191 -2.30 -6.39 5.00
N ARG A 192 -3.09 -6.30 6.07
CA ARG A 192 -3.43 -5.05 6.73
C ARG A 192 -3.34 -5.20 8.24
N GLN A 193 -2.74 -4.22 8.90
CA GLN A 193 -2.89 -4.06 10.34
C GLN A 193 -4.21 -3.37 10.64
N ILE A 194 -4.97 -3.93 11.55
CA ILE A 194 -6.26 -3.43 12.03
C ILE A 194 -6.18 -3.22 13.56
N GLU A 195 -7.13 -2.48 14.12
CA GLU A 195 -7.22 -2.22 15.57
C GLU A 195 -5.90 -1.68 16.17
N ASP A 196 -5.39 -0.59 15.58
CA ASP A 196 -4.14 0.08 15.98
C ASP A 196 -2.91 -0.85 16.07
N GLY A 197 -2.89 -1.90 15.24
CA GLY A 197 -1.77 -2.82 15.12
C GLY A 197 -1.76 -3.95 16.16
N ARG A 198 -2.84 -4.11 16.93
CA ARG A 198 -3.03 -5.29 17.80
C ARG A 198 -3.42 -6.54 17.04
N ARG A 199 -4.03 -6.37 15.87
CA ARG A 199 -4.53 -7.47 15.03
C ARG A 199 -4.11 -7.28 13.57
N VAL A 200 -3.88 -8.39 12.88
CA VAL A 200 -3.45 -8.43 11.48
C VAL A 200 -4.49 -9.22 10.70
N ALA A 201 -4.97 -8.65 9.59
CA ALA A 201 -5.80 -9.31 8.61
C ALA A 201 -4.96 -9.63 7.37
N ALA A 202 -4.95 -10.89 6.96
CA ALA A 202 -4.34 -11.35 5.72
C ALA A 202 -5.42 -11.94 4.82
N VAL A 203 -5.46 -11.51 3.57
CA VAL A 203 -6.37 -12.06 2.55
C VAL A 203 -5.64 -13.21 1.85
N ILE A 204 -6.22 -14.40 1.95
CA ILE A 204 -5.76 -15.64 1.34
C ILE A 204 -6.65 -15.92 0.13
N ALA A 205 -6.04 -16.21 -1.02
CA ALA A 205 -6.75 -16.60 -2.23
C ALA A 205 -6.25 -17.95 -2.73
N SER A 206 -7.11 -18.70 -3.43
CA SER A 206 -6.70 -19.85 -4.23
C SER A 206 -5.86 -19.39 -5.41
N LYS A 207 -4.77 -20.11 -5.70
CA LYS A 207 -3.96 -19.91 -6.92
C LYS A 207 -4.71 -20.39 -8.16
N VAL A 208 -5.62 -21.36 -8.02
CA VAL A 208 -6.40 -21.92 -9.13
C VAL A 208 -7.71 -21.16 -9.24
N HIS A 209 -7.91 -20.51 -10.39
CA HIS A 209 -9.12 -19.73 -10.62
C HIS A 209 -10.37 -20.61 -10.60
N GLY A 210 -11.38 -20.19 -9.85
CA GLY A 210 -12.64 -20.92 -9.70
C GLY A 210 -12.63 -22.02 -8.64
N GLU A 211 -11.49 -22.32 -8.02
CA GLU A 211 -11.41 -23.28 -6.91
C GLU A 211 -11.54 -22.59 -5.55
N PRO A 212 -12.20 -23.25 -4.58
CA PRO A 212 -12.28 -22.73 -3.23
C PRO A 212 -10.92 -22.77 -2.54
N VAL A 213 -10.70 -21.86 -1.58
CA VAL A 213 -9.60 -21.98 -0.62
C VAL A 213 -9.76 -23.31 0.12
N PRO A 214 -8.73 -24.16 0.21
CA PRO A 214 -8.81 -25.42 0.92
C PRO A 214 -9.10 -25.16 2.41
N ASN A 215 -9.73 -26.13 3.08
CA ASN A 215 -9.99 -26.00 4.50
C ASN A 215 -8.68 -25.94 5.30
N ILE A 216 -8.38 -24.78 5.87
CA ILE A 216 -7.15 -24.53 6.62
C ILE A 216 -7.36 -24.93 8.09
N GLU A 217 -6.73 -26.03 8.50
CA GLU A 217 -6.81 -26.49 9.88
C GLU A 217 -6.07 -25.53 10.84
N LEU A 218 -6.84 -24.75 11.62
CA LEU A 218 -6.30 -23.77 12.57
C LEU A 218 -5.30 -24.36 13.57
N ARG A 219 -5.46 -25.64 13.97
CA ARG A 219 -4.51 -26.31 14.87
C ARG A 219 -3.15 -26.55 14.22
N ARG A 220 -3.13 -26.98 12.96
CA ARG A 220 -1.89 -27.15 12.20
C ARG A 220 -1.25 -25.80 11.88
N LEU A 221 -2.07 -24.80 11.53
CA LEU A 221 -1.59 -23.44 11.31
C LEU A 221 -0.99 -22.82 12.58
N SER A 222 -1.65 -23.00 13.72
CA SER A 222 -1.17 -22.60 15.05
C SER A 222 0.19 -23.22 15.37
N ALA A 223 0.35 -24.53 15.14
CA ALA A 223 1.62 -25.22 15.33
C ALA A 223 2.72 -24.70 14.39
N LEU A 224 2.37 -24.38 13.13
CA LEU A 224 3.32 -23.86 12.14
C LEU A 224 3.79 -22.43 12.46
N MET A 225 2.88 -21.57 12.91
CA MET A 225 3.16 -20.16 13.22
C MET A 225 3.69 -19.95 14.64
N ASN A 226 3.56 -20.96 15.50
CA ASN A 226 3.79 -20.85 16.94
C ASN A 226 2.93 -19.75 17.59
N ILE A 227 1.63 -19.73 17.25
CA ILE A 227 0.63 -18.78 17.76
C ILE A 227 -0.54 -19.57 18.35
N PRO A 228 -1.07 -19.24 19.54
CA PRO A 228 -2.24 -19.91 20.11
C PRO A 228 -3.45 -19.93 19.15
N VAL A 229 -4.15 -21.07 19.06
CA VAL A 229 -5.33 -21.24 18.20
C VAL A 229 -6.39 -20.16 18.46
N GLY A 230 -6.59 -19.75 19.71
CA GLY A 230 -7.57 -18.71 20.06
C GLY A 230 -7.24 -17.30 19.56
N LEU A 231 -6.06 -17.07 18.98
CA LEU A 231 -5.67 -15.82 18.32
C LEU A 231 -5.75 -15.91 16.79
N LEU A 232 -6.21 -17.04 16.26
CA LEU A 232 -6.36 -17.26 14.83
C LEU A 232 -7.85 -17.43 14.52
N ALA A 233 -8.33 -16.71 13.53
CA ALA A 233 -9.66 -16.93 12.98
C ALA A 233 -9.58 -16.89 11.45
N ILE A 234 -10.38 -17.74 10.81
CA ILE A 234 -10.58 -17.71 9.37
C ILE A 234 -12.04 -17.36 9.13
N GLU A 235 -12.25 -16.29 8.39
CA GLU A 235 -13.56 -15.73 8.11
C GLU A 235 -13.74 -15.55 6.61
N ASP A 236 -14.98 -15.70 6.16
CA ASP A 236 -15.34 -15.39 4.78
C ASP A 236 -15.38 -13.87 4.59
N ILE A 237 -15.01 -13.41 3.39
CA ILE A 237 -15.03 -11.98 3.06
C ILE A 237 -16.38 -11.65 2.40
N PRO A 238 -17.21 -10.77 2.99
CA PRO A 238 -18.48 -10.39 2.38
C PRO A 238 -18.30 -9.85 0.96
N GLY A 239 -19.10 -10.36 0.02
CA GLY A 239 -19.03 -10.00 -1.40
C GLY A 239 -17.98 -10.75 -2.22
N TYR A 240 -17.24 -11.68 -1.62
CA TYR A 240 -16.32 -12.58 -2.32
C TYR A 240 -16.82 -14.03 -2.25
N GLY A 241 -16.47 -14.83 -3.26
CA GLY A 241 -16.75 -16.27 -3.25
C GLY A 241 -15.73 -17.05 -2.43
N ALA A 242 -15.95 -18.37 -2.29
CA ALA A 242 -15.10 -19.27 -1.51
C ALA A 242 -13.63 -19.37 -1.98
N GLY A 243 -13.29 -18.81 -3.15
CA GLY A 243 -11.91 -18.70 -3.62
C GLY A 243 -11.07 -17.66 -2.86
N VAL A 244 -11.65 -16.92 -1.92
CA VAL A 244 -10.96 -15.94 -1.08
C VAL A 244 -11.44 -16.04 0.37
N GLN A 245 -10.51 -16.06 1.31
CA GLN A 245 -10.79 -16.04 2.75
C GLN A 245 -9.88 -15.06 3.48
N MET A 246 -10.31 -14.61 4.66
CA MET A 246 -9.54 -13.73 5.52
C MET A 246 -9.00 -14.49 6.74
N LEU A 247 -7.69 -14.48 6.90
CA LEU A 247 -7.01 -14.93 8.10
C LEU A 247 -6.79 -13.74 9.04
N LEU A 248 -7.39 -13.81 10.22
CA LEU A 248 -7.21 -12.84 11.29
C LEU A 248 -6.25 -13.39 12.34
N ILE A 249 -5.25 -12.60 12.70
CA ILE A 249 -4.21 -12.93 13.66
C ILE A 249 -4.18 -11.86 14.75
N GLY A 250 -4.50 -12.24 15.99
CA GLY A 250 -4.52 -11.35 17.14
C GLY A 250 -5.72 -11.62 18.06
N PRO A 251 -5.80 -10.93 19.21
CA PRO A 251 -6.94 -11.03 20.11
C PRO A 251 -8.22 -10.62 19.37
N GLN A 252 -9.29 -11.38 19.56
CA GLN A 252 -10.61 -10.91 19.12
C GLN A 252 -11.00 -9.68 19.97
N PRO A 253 -11.63 -8.66 19.36
CA PRO A 253 -12.20 -7.58 20.12
C PRO A 253 -13.20 -8.17 21.10
N GLU A 254 -13.09 -7.80 22.37
CA GLU A 254 -14.16 -8.09 23.32
C GLU A 254 -15.42 -7.46 22.74
N ALA A 255 -16.51 -8.25 22.67
CA ALA A 255 -17.82 -7.75 22.30
C ALA A 255 -18.29 -6.82 23.42
N THR A 256 -17.77 -5.59 23.44
CA THR A 256 -18.41 -4.49 24.12
C THR A 256 -19.77 -4.33 23.47
N GLN A 257 -20.84 -4.41 24.26
CA GLN A 257 -22.16 -3.97 23.83
C GLN A 257 -21.97 -2.61 23.17
N ALA A 258 -22.24 -2.54 21.87
CA ALA A 258 -22.21 -1.29 21.15
C ALA A 258 -23.33 -0.44 21.75
N ASP A 259 -22.94 0.64 22.42
CA ASP A 259 -23.84 1.61 23.01
C ASP A 259 -24.82 2.10 21.94
N ASP A 260 -26.07 2.41 22.32
CA ASP A 260 -27.13 2.82 21.38
C ASP A 260 -26.68 4.00 20.50
N ASP A 261 -25.80 4.84 21.02
CA ASP A 261 -25.18 5.97 20.33
C ASP A 261 -24.29 5.53 19.16
N VAL A 262 -23.56 4.43 19.28
CA VAL A 262 -22.69 3.89 18.21
C VAL A 262 -23.53 3.33 17.07
N TRP A 263 -24.62 2.63 17.40
CA TRP A 263 -25.56 2.12 16.39
C TRP A 263 -26.26 3.25 15.64
N ASN A 264 -26.64 4.32 16.36
CA ASN A 264 -27.24 5.50 15.75
C ASN A 264 -26.27 6.22 14.79
N GLU A 265 -24.98 6.28 15.11
CA GLU A 265 -23.96 6.86 14.23
C GLU A 265 -23.73 6.01 12.97
N ILE A 266 -23.64 4.69 13.13
CA ILE A 266 -23.50 3.74 12.00
C ILE A 266 -24.70 3.88 11.06
N ALA A 267 -25.92 3.97 11.60
CA ALA A 267 -27.11 4.09 10.78
C ALA A 267 -27.19 5.40 9.99
N ARG A 268 -26.85 6.54 10.61
CA ARG A 268 -26.78 7.82 9.87
C ARG A 268 -25.76 7.79 8.74
N THR A 269 -24.66 7.07 8.93
CA THR A 269 -23.53 7.05 7.99
C THR A 269 -23.72 6.03 6.87
N ALA A 270 -24.20 4.83 7.20
CA ALA A 270 -24.38 3.73 6.25
C ALA A 270 -25.74 3.73 5.55
N LEU A 271 -26.79 4.29 6.17
CA LEU A 271 -28.16 4.32 5.67
C LEU A 271 -28.78 5.73 5.80
N PRO A 272 -28.30 6.72 5.02
CA PRO A 272 -28.80 8.08 5.11
C PRO A 272 -30.30 8.14 4.78
N GLY A 273 -31.10 8.63 5.75
CA GLY A 273 -32.56 8.75 5.65
C GLY A 273 -33.35 7.68 6.42
N VAL A 274 -32.68 6.69 7.02
CA VAL A 274 -33.32 5.68 7.88
C VAL A 274 -33.14 6.08 9.34
N GLN A 275 -34.24 6.17 10.09
CA GLN A 275 -34.24 6.44 11.52
C GLN A 275 -34.43 5.10 12.25
N LEU A 276 -33.46 4.69 13.07
CA LEU A 276 -33.64 3.55 13.96
C LEU A 276 -34.69 3.92 15.00
N VAL A 277 -35.78 3.17 15.03
CA VAL A 277 -36.89 3.37 15.98
C VAL A 277 -36.69 2.51 17.23
N GLU A 278 -36.13 1.30 17.07
CA GLU A 278 -35.96 0.33 18.14
C GLU A 278 -34.88 -0.69 17.77
N VAL A 279 -34.01 -1.02 18.71
CA VAL A 279 -33.06 -2.14 18.61
C VAL A 279 -33.63 -3.25 19.48
N ASN A 280 -34.17 -4.30 18.88
CA ASN A 280 -34.59 -5.49 19.62
C ASN A 280 -33.48 -6.53 19.57
N GLU A 281 -32.95 -6.88 20.73
CA GLU A 281 -32.01 -7.99 20.89
C GLU A 281 -32.81 -9.30 20.81
N TYR A 282 -32.59 -10.08 19.76
CA TYR A 282 -33.26 -11.36 19.58
C TYR A 282 -32.43 -12.46 20.25
N ASP A 283 -32.88 -12.95 21.41
CA ASP A 283 -32.24 -14.07 22.09
C ASP A 283 -32.65 -15.40 21.46
N LEU A 284 -31.78 -15.95 20.63
CA LEU A 284 -31.96 -17.26 19.97
C LEU A 284 -32.07 -18.44 20.95
N SER A 285 -31.70 -18.27 22.23
CA SER A 285 -31.75 -19.33 23.22
C SER A 285 -33.17 -19.64 23.73
N GLU A 286 -34.13 -18.72 23.59
CA GLU A 286 -35.53 -18.96 23.92
C GLU A 286 -36.26 -19.81 22.87
N GLU A 287 -35.89 -19.71 21.58
CA GLU A 287 -36.53 -20.51 20.52
C GLU A 287 -35.95 -21.91 20.39
N LEU A 288 -34.68 -22.12 20.74
CA LEU A 288 -34.04 -23.44 20.71
C LEU A 288 -34.48 -24.36 21.86
N ASN A 289 -35.15 -23.82 22.89
CA ASN A 289 -35.67 -24.58 24.02
C ASN A 289 -37.21 -24.75 23.99
N ARG A 290 -37.84 -24.47 22.84
CA ARG A 290 -39.28 -24.68 22.59
C ARG A 290 -39.52 -25.89 21.69
#